data_AF-A0A660XZ88-F1
#
_entry.id   AF-A0A660XZ88-F1
#
_cell.length_a   1.000
_cell.length_b   1.000
_cell.length_c   1.000
_cell.angle_alpha   90.00
_cell.angle_beta   90.00
_cell.angle_gamma   90.00
#
_symmetry.space_group_name_H-M   'P 1'
#
loop_
_entity.id
_entity.type
_entity.pdbx_description
1 polymer ?
#
loop_
_entity_poly.entity_id
_entity_poly.type
_entity_poly.pdbx_seq_one_letter_code
_entity_poly.pdbx_strand_id
1 'polypeptide(L)'
;MAEELSDRDRTILHSVIHTYVETAVPVASRTLCRRYRLGISSATVRHTMMELEDKGYVSRPHASAGRVPTDKGYRFYVDALMPRRSLSESEREAFRQKVQEAVREEQVDRILEQVARALADMAKQLGVVLAPRFENGVLDRIELVPLTSQRLLLVLTIRSGLVKTVVLRVD
;
A
#
# COMPACT_ATOMS: atom_id res chain seq x y z
N MET A 1 2.12 0.18 25.81
CA MET A 1 0.85 -0.53 26.04
C MET A 1 -0.25 0.31 25.40
N ALA A 2 -0.99 -0.24 24.43
CA ALA A 2 -2.11 0.49 23.85
C ALA A 2 -3.16 0.67 24.94
N GLU A 3 -3.46 1.92 25.29
CA GLU A 3 -4.58 2.27 26.15
C GLU A 3 -5.84 1.67 25.53
N GLU A 4 -6.48 0.71 26.21
CA GLU A 4 -7.59 -0.06 25.64
C GLU A 4 -8.77 0.88 25.34
N LEU A 5 -8.95 1.19 24.05
CA LEU A 5 -10.15 1.86 23.58
C LEU A 5 -11.34 0.95 23.86
N SER A 6 -12.39 1.51 24.47
CA SER A 6 -13.65 0.79 24.68
C SER A 6 -14.26 0.37 23.34
N ASP A 7 -15.15 -0.63 23.32
CA ASP A 7 -15.83 -1.02 22.08
C ASP A 7 -16.60 0.14 21.43
N ARG A 8 -17.11 1.07 22.26
CA ARG A 8 -17.75 2.31 21.79
C ARG A 8 -16.74 3.24 21.14
N ASP A 9 -15.58 3.46 21.76
CA ASP A 9 -14.51 4.30 21.24
C ASP A 9 -14.02 3.73 19.89
N ARG A 10 -13.82 2.42 19.82
CA ARG A 10 -13.43 1.70 18.59
C ARG A 10 -14.47 1.86 17.50
N THR A 11 -15.75 1.68 17.83
CA THR A 11 -16.86 1.86 16.89
C THR A 11 -16.91 3.28 16.34
N ILE A 12 -16.83 4.29 17.22
CA ILE A 12 -16.89 5.70 16.82
C ILE A 12 -15.65 6.09 16.02
N LEU A 13 -14.45 5.67 16.44
CA LEU A 13 -13.20 5.92 15.73
C LEU A 13 -13.24 5.32 14.32
N HIS A 14 -13.69 4.07 14.18
CA HIS A 14 -13.92 3.43 12.88
C HIS A 14 -14.87 4.26 12.02
N SER A 15 -16.03 4.67 12.56
CA SER A 15 -17.02 5.47 11.82
C SER A 15 -16.50 6.85 11.40
N VAL A 16 -15.71 7.53 12.24
CA VAL A 16 -15.04 8.80 11.92
C VAL A 16 -14.08 8.59 10.75
N ILE A 17 -13.15 7.64 10.89
CA ILE A 17 -12.09 7.43 9.90
C ILE A 17 -12.67 6.97 8.57
N HIS A 18 -13.60 6.02 8.58
CA HIS A 18 -14.27 5.55 7.37
C HIS A 18 -14.98 6.70 6.64
N THR A 19 -15.74 7.53 7.37
CA THR A 19 -16.43 8.68 6.78
C THR A 19 -15.45 9.71 6.22
N TYR A 20 -14.35 9.97 6.94
CA TYR A 20 -13.34 10.92 6.49
C TYR A 20 -12.58 10.42 5.25
N VAL A 21 -12.24 9.13 5.17
CA VAL A 21 -11.58 8.53 3.98
C VAL A 21 -12.45 8.67 2.74
N GLU A 22 -13.77 8.53 2.87
CA GLU A 22 -14.69 8.65 1.72
C GLU A 22 -14.99 10.09 1.31
N THR A 23 -14.93 11.04 2.25
CA THR A 23 -15.43 12.41 2.02
C THR A 23 -14.36 13.49 2.05
N ALA A 24 -13.22 13.23 2.67
CA ALA A 24 -12.19 14.21 3.00
C ALA A 24 -12.71 15.45 3.78
N VAL A 25 -13.86 15.33 4.46
CA VAL A 25 -14.50 16.43 5.20
C VAL A 25 -14.52 16.13 6.70
N PRO A 26 -14.20 17.12 7.58
CA PRO A 26 -14.29 16.94 9.03
C PRO A 26 -15.65 16.39 9.49
N VAL A 27 -15.61 15.33 10.29
CA VAL A 27 -16.77 14.50 10.58
C VAL A 27 -17.50 15.01 11.83
N ALA A 28 -18.78 15.36 11.69
CA ALA A 28 -19.63 15.77 12.81
C ALA A 28 -20.36 14.57 13.43
N SER A 29 -20.61 14.64 14.74
CA SER A 29 -21.34 13.57 15.47
C SER A 29 -22.72 13.28 14.89
N ARG A 30 -23.44 14.32 14.43
CA ARG A 30 -24.75 14.17 13.76
C ARG A 30 -24.66 13.37 12.47
N THR A 31 -23.58 13.53 11.71
CA THR A 31 -23.32 12.76 10.48
C THR A 31 -23.18 11.28 10.81
N LEU A 32 -22.45 10.94 11.87
CA LEU A 32 -22.24 9.56 12.29
C LEU A 32 -23.53 8.90 12.78
N CYS A 33 -24.31 9.57 13.62
CA CYS A 33 -25.60 9.05 14.09
C CYS A 33 -26.55 8.74 12.92
N ARG A 34 -26.62 9.63 11.93
CA ARG A 34 -27.49 9.45 10.76
C ARG A 34 -27.02 8.28 9.87
N ARG A 35 -25.70 8.13 9.69
CA ARG A 35 -25.13 7.17 8.75
C ARG A 35 -25.03 5.75 9.31
N TYR A 36 -24.60 5.60 10.57
CA TYR A 36 -24.24 4.30 11.15
C TYR A 36 -25.28 3.74 12.14
N ARG A 37 -26.38 4.46 12.40
CA ARG A 37 -27.46 4.03 13.34
C ARG A 37 -26.91 3.49 14.66
N LEU A 38 -25.99 4.23 15.28
CA LEU A 38 -25.18 3.81 16.44
C LEU A 38 -25.97 3.50 17.73
N GLY A 39 -27.30 3.62 17.75
CA GLY A 39 -28.13 3.38 18.93
C GLY A 39 -27.96 4.40 20.07
N ILE A 40 -27.16 5.46 19.86
CA ILE A 40 -26.86 6.49 20.85
C ILE A 40 -27.07 7.90 20.30
N SER A 41 -27.26 8.85 21.22
CA SER A 41 -27.53 10.25 20.87
C SER A 41 -26.32 10.95 20.24
N SER A 42 -26.57 12.00 19.45
CA SER A 42 -25.51 12.84 18.88
C SER A 42 -24.65 13.54 19.94
N ALA A 43 -25.19 13.75 21.14
CA ALA A 43 -24.46 14.30 22.28
C ALA A 43 -23.47 13.26 22.84
N THR A 44 -23.89 12.00 22.98
CA THR A 44 -23.03 10.88 23.41
C THR A 44 -21.90 10.62 22.41
N VAL A 45 -22.20 10.66 21.12
CA VAL A 45 -21.16 10.55 20.07
C VAL A 45 -20.19 11.72 20.15
N ARG A 46 -20.68 12.96 20.32
CA ARG A 46 -19.81 14.13 20.49
C ARG A 46 -18.89 13.97 21.70
N HIS A 47 -19.41 13.49 22.83
CA HIS A 47 -18.62 13.22 24.03
C HIS A 47 -17.50 12.22 23.76
N THR A 48 -17.83 11.08 23.13
CA THR A 48 -16.81 10.07 22.80
C THR A 48 -15.78 10.58 21.80
N MET A 49 -16.18 11.45 20.86
CA MET A 49 -15.25 12.11 19.95
C MET A 49 -14.33 13.11 20.65
N MET A 50 -14.73 13.69 21.78
CA MET A 50 -13.84 14.50 22.64
C MET A 50 -12.87 13.60 23.40
N GLU A 51 -13.33 12.48 23.97
CA GLU A 51 -12.44 11.49 24.60
C GLU A 51 -11.39 10.95 23.63
N LEU A 52 -11.79 10.65 22.38
CA LEU A 52 -10.86 10.22 21.32
C LEU A 52 -9.87 11.32 20.92
N GLU A 53 -10.26 12.59 21.02
CA GLU A 53 -9.39 13.73 20.77
C GLU A 53 -8.37 13.92 21.90
N ASP A 54 -8.81 13.82 23.15
CA ASP A 54 -7.93 13.88 24.33
C ASP A 54 -6.91 12.73 24.30
N LYS A 55 -7.33 11.55 23.85
CA LYS A 55 -6.45 10.39 23.60
C LYS A 55 -5.60 10.53 22.33
N GLY A 56 -5.78 11.57 21.53
CA GLY A 56 -4.97 11.89 20.34
C GLY A 56 -5.27 11.05 19.08
N TYR A 57 -6.40 10.33 19.01
CA TYR A 57 -6.79 9.55 17.83
C TYR A 57 -7.48 10.39 16.75
N VAL A 58 -8.11 11.50 17.14
CA VAL A 58 -8.72 12.47 16.25
C VAL A 58 -8.37 13.87 16.68
N SER A 59 -8.55 14.86 15.82
CA SER A 59 -8.33 16.28 16.15
C SER A 59 -9.39 17.15 15.50
N ARG A 60 -9.44 18.42 15.91
CA ARG A 60 -10.28 19.45 15.30
C ARG A 60 -9.41 20.46 14.52
N PRO A 61 -9.62 20.67 13.21
CA PRO A 61 -8.84 21.66 12.48
C PRO A 61 -9.18 23.10 12.92
N HIS A 62 -10.46 23.37 13.24
CA HIS A 62 -10.95 24.64 13.77
C HIS A 62 -12.00 24.41 14.86
N ALA A 63 -12.37 25.48 15.58
CA ALA A 63 -13.24 25.35 16.75
C ALA A 63 -14.67 24.86 16.46
N SER A 64 -15.22 25.22 15.29
CA SER A 64 -16.55 24.81 14.84
C SER A 64 -16.54 23.55 13.97
N ALA A 65 -15.37 23.04 13.60
CA ALA A 65 -15.23 21.91 12.69
C ALA A 65 -15.56 20.57 13.38
N GLY A 66 -15.93 19.59 12.55
CA GLY A 66 -15.96 18.18 12.96
C GLY A 66 -14.58 17.67 13.36
N ARG A 67 -14.45 16.35 13.54
CA ARG A 67 -13.15 15.71 13.81
C ARG A 67 -12.53 15.15 12.53
N VAL A 68 -11.21 15.23 12.46
CA VAL A 68 -10.38 14.59 11.44
C VAL A 68 -9.49 13.55 12.12
N PRO A 69 -9.15 12.43 11.46
CA PRO A 69 -8.22 11.46 11.99
C PRO A 69 -6.82 12.07 12.15
N THR A 70 -6.11 11.68 13.21
CA THR A 70 -4.66 11.91 13.32
C THR A 70 -3.91 10.71 12.74
N ASP A 71 -2.58 10.81 12.61
CA ASP A 71 -1.72 9.68 12.24
C ASP A 71 -1.89 8.50 13.21
N LYS A 72 -2.03 8.78 14.51
CA LYS A 72 -2.33 7.77 15.54
C LYS A 72 -3.69 7.11 15.29
N GLY A 73 -4.70 7.90 14.94
CA GLY A 73 -6.02 7.42 14.51
C GLY A 73 -5.93 6.46 13.33
N TYR A 74 -5.28 6.89 12.24
CA TYR A 74 -5.10 6.08 11.05
C TYR A 74 -4.32 4.79 11.32
N ARG A 75 -3.24 4.87 12.10
CA ARG A 75 -2.44 3.69 12.46
C ARG A 75 -3.28 2.66 13.19
N PHE A 76 -4.02 3.08 14.23
CA PHE A 76 -4.88 2.17 14.97
C PHE A 76 -6.01 1.60 14.12
N TYR A 77 -6.57 2.40 13.21
CA TYR A 77 -7.57 1.92 12.26
C TYR A 77 -7.02 0.81 11.38
N VAL A 78 -5.87 1.01 10.74
CA VAL A 78 -5.24 -0.01 9.87
C VAL A 78 -4.89 -1.27 10.67
N ASP A 79 -4.34 -1.11 11.87
CA ASP A 79 -3.83 -2.23 12.65
C ASP A 79 -4.96 -3.07 13.30
N ALA A 80 -6.08 -2.43 13.69
CA ALA A 80 -7.04 -3.06 14.60
C ALA A 80 -8.54 -2.90 14.23
N LEU A 81 -8.92 -1.98 13.33
CA LEU A 81 -10.33 -1.70 13.03
C LEU A 81 -10.72 -1.95 11.56
N MET A 82 -9.76 -1.81 10.64
CA MET A 82 -10.01 -1.90 9.21
C MET A 82 -10.44 -3.33 8.84
N PRO A 83 -11.60 -3.51 8.21
CA PRO A 83 -12.02 -4.81 7.74
C PRO A 83 -11.01 -5.37 6.73
N ARG A 84 -10.58 -6.62 6.93
CA ARG A 84 -9.76 -7.31 5.94
C ARG A 84 -10.64 -7.71 4.76
N ARG A 85 -10.60 -6.91 3.69
CA ARG A 85 -11.19 -7.30 2.41
C ARG A 85 -10.28 -8.31 1.72
N SER A 86 -10.84 -9.46 1.39
CA SER A 86 -10.20 -10.39 0.44
C SER A 86 -10.51 -9.95 -0.99
N LEU A 87 -9.54 -10.09 -1.89
CA LEU A 87 -9.78 -9.93 -3.33
C LEU A 87 -10.81 -10.96 -3.80
N SER A 88 -11.72 -10.56 -4.69
CA SER A 88 -12.59 -11.51 -5.37
C SER A 88 -11.78 -12.45 -6.27
N GLU A 89 -12.33 -13.60 -6.63
CA GLU A 89 -11.68 -14.50 -7.59
C GLU A 89 -11.44 -13.82 -8.95
N SER A 90 -12.35 -12.95 -9.39
CA SER A 90 -12.16 -12.15 -10.61
C SER A 90 -11.00 -11.15 -10.50
N GLU A 91 -10.86 -10.46 -9.35
CA GLU A 91 -9.74 -9.55 -9.10
C GLU A 91 -8.41 -10.30 -9.05
N ARG A 92 -8.39 -11.49 -8.43
CA ARG A 92 -7.20 -12.36 -8.38
C ARG A 92 -6.80 -12.85 -9.77
N GLU A 93 -7.75 -13.29 -10.56
CA GLU A 93 -7.48 -13.82 -11.90
C GLU A 93 -7.02 -12.71 -12.84
N ALA A 94 -7.66 -11.54 -12.81
CA ALA A 94 -7.21 -10.38 -13.59
C ALA A 94 -5.78 -9.94 -13.22
N PHE A 95 -5.42 -9.95 -11.94
CA PHE A 95 -4.05 -9.68 -11.50
C PHE A 95 -3.08 -10.75 -12.01
N ARG A 96 -3.44 -12.03 -11.86
CA ARG A 96 -2.61 -13.15 -12.30
C ARG A 96 -2.32 -13.11 -13.80
N GLN A 97 -3.33 -12.83 -14.62
CA GLN A 97 -3.17 -12.71 -16.07
C GLN A 97 -2.20 -11.58 -16.44
N LYS A 98 -2.35 -10.38 -15.85
CA LYS A 98 -1.42 -9.26 -16.07
C LYS A 98 0.02 -9.62 -15.70
N VAL A 99 0.23 -10.34 -14.59
CA VAL A 99 1.57 -10.76 -14.17
C VAL A 99 2.12 -11.86 -15.08
N GLN A 100 1.31 -12.81 -15.52
CA GLN A 100 1.75 -13.90 -16.41
C GLN A 100 2.17 -13.39 -17.79
N GLU A 101 1.48 -12.39 -18.33
CA GLU A 101 1.89 -11.71 -19.57
C GLU A 101 3.28 -11.10 -19.41
N ALA A 102 3.56 -10.48 -18.27
CA ALA A 102 4.86 -9.88 -17.96
C ALA A 102 6.00 -10.90 -17.95
N VAL A 103 5.77 -12.07 -17.36
CA VAL A 103 6.79 -13.10 -17.14
C VAL A 103 7.23 -13.77 -18.45
N ARG A 104 6.43 -13.71 -19.51
CA ARG A 104 6.81 -14.22 -20.84
C ARG A 104 7.92 -13.39 -21.48
N GLU A 105 8.10 -12.16 -21.04
CA GLU A 105 9.24 -11.33 -21.42
C GLU A 105 10.35 -11.61 -20.39
N GLU A 106 11.40 -12.35 -20.76
CA GLU A 106 12.49 -12.82 -19.87
C GLU A 106 13.36 -11.69 -19.25
N GLN A 107 12.84 -10.48 -19.14
CA GLN A 107 13.49 -9.30 -18.57
C GLN A 107 12.83 -8.94 -17.24
N VAL A 108 13.56 -9.16 -16.15
CA VAL A 108 13.12 -8.87 -14.76
C VAL A 108 12.61 -7.44 -14.61
N ASP A 109 13.26 -6.46 -15.25
CA ASP A 109 12.86 -5.05 -15.17
C ASP A 109 11.44 -4.81 -15.71
N ARG A 110 11.08 -5.49 -16.81
CA ARG A 110 9.73 -5.39 -17.39
C ARG A 110 8.69 -6.06 -16.51
N ILE A 111 9.02 -7.19 -15.90
CA ILE A 111 8.14 -7.87 -14.94
C ILE A 111 7.82 -6.94 -13.77
N LEU A 112 8.84 -6.32 -13.19
CA LEU A 112 8.68 -5.38 -12.08
C LEU A 112 7.82 -4.17 -12.46
N GLU A 113 8.04 -3.61 -13.65
CA GLU A 113 7.24 -2.51 -14.17
C GLU A 113 5.76 -2.88 -14.34
N GLN A 114 5.48 -4.05 -14.95
CA GLN A 114 4.10 -4.50 -15.16
C GLN A 114 3.39 -4.81 -13.84
N VAL A 115 4.08 -5.39 -12.86
CA VAL A 115 3.52 -5.60 -11.51
C VAL A 115 3.18 -4.26 -10.85
N ALA A 116 4.07 -3.27 -10.93
CA ALA A 116 3.81 -1.94 -10.39
C ALA A 116 2.57 -1.28 -11.02
N ARG A 117 2.45 -1.37 -12.36
CA ARG A 117 1.29 -0.89 -13.12
C ARG A 117 0.01 -1.63 -12.74
N ALA A 118 0.06 -2.96 -12.63
CA ALA A 118 -1.11 -3.77 -12.25
C ALA A 118 -1.61 -3.39 -10.85
N LEU A 119 -0.71 -3.19 -9.89
CA LEU A 119 -1.06 -2.73 -8.54
C LEU A 119 -1.63 -1.31 -8.56
N ALA A 120 -1.03 -0.40 -9.33
CA ALA A 120 -1.52 0.97 -9.49
C ALA A 120 -2.96 1.00 -10.03
N ASP A 121 -3.23 0.21 -11.07
CA ASP A 121 -4.55 0.12 -11.71
C ASP A 121 -5.63 -0.41 -10.76
N MET A 122 -5.27 -1.40 -9.94
CA MET A 122 -6.18 -2.04 -8.98
C MET A 122 -6.45 -1.14 -7.79
N ALA A 123 -5.40 -0.55 -7.21
CA ALA A 123 -5.51 0.33 -6.05
C ALA A 123 -6.05 1.72 -6.41
N LYS A 124 -6.05 2.10 -7.71
CA LYS A 124 -6.31 3.47 -8.18
C LYS A 124 -5.36 4.48 -7.52
N GLN A 125 -4.10 4.07 -7.35
CA GLN A 125 -3.06 4.81 -6.66
C GLN A 125 -1.74 4.71 -7.44
N LEU A 126 -0.72 5.46 -7.00
CA LEU A 126 0.62 5.36 -7.56
C LEU A 126 1.24 4.01 -7.18
N GLY A 127 1.67 3.23 -8.18
CA GLY A 127 2.49 2.03 -7.99
C GLY A 127 3.97 2.37 -8.12
N VAL A 128 4.77 1.95 -7.15
CA VAL A 128 6.23 2.11 -7.16
C VAL A 128 6.86 0.73 -6.90
N VAL A 129 7.89 0.40 -7.67
CA VAL A 129 8.70 -0.80 -7.47
C VAL A 129 10.16 -0.42 -7.32
N LEU A 130 10.84 -1.06 -6.38
CA LEU A 130 12.28 -0.95 -6.21
C LEU A 130 12.93 -2.18 -6.86
N ALA A 131 13.62 -1.97 -7.97
CA ALA A 131 14.35 -3.02 -8.65
C ALA A 131 15.65 -3.37 -7.89
N PRO A 132 16.07 -4.65 -7.90
CA PRO A 132 17.38 -5.02 -7.36
C PRO A 132 18.49 -4.29 -8.12
N ARG A 133 19.61 -4.01 -7.44
CA ARG A 133 20.78 -3.34 -8.05
C ARG A 133 21.92 -4.35 -8.16
N PHE A 134 22.62 -4.35 -9.29
CA PHE A 134 23.78 -5.23 -9.53
C PHE A 134 24.88 -5.08 -8.46
N GLU A 135 25.08 -3.87 -7.95
CA GLU A 135 26.10 -3.54 -6.93
C GLU A 135 25.96 -4.36 -5.65
N ASN A 136 24.75 -4.79 -5.30
CA ASN A 136 24.44 -5.57 -4.10
C ASN A 136 24.08 -7.04 -4.45
N GLY A 137 24.29 -7.44 -5.70
CA GLY A 137 23.94 -8.76 -6.19
C GLY A 137 25.01 -9.81 -5.88
N VAL A 138 24.58 -11.02 -5.50
CA VAL A 138 25.46 -12.19 -5.47
C VAL A 138 25.59 -12.72 -6.89
N LEU A 139 26.81 -12.70 -7.43
CA LEU A 139 27.11 -13.28 -8.74
C LEU A 139 26.77 -14.77 -8.74
N ASP A 140 25.98 -15.17 -9.72
CA ASP A 140 25.52 -16.55 -9.88
C ASP A 140 26.27 -17.25 -11.01
N ARG A 141 26.34 -16.60 -12.17
CA ARG A 141 26.95 -17.19 -13.36
C ARG A 141 27.67 -16.14 -14.21
N ILE A 142 28.77 -16.57 -14.81
CA ILE A 142 29.47 -15.83 -15.87
C ILE A 142 29.49 -16.72 -17.12
N GLU A 143 29.04 -16.19 -18.25
CA GLU A 143 29.14 -16.85 -19.54
C GLU A 143 29.94 -15.97 -20.50
N LEU A 144 30.81 -16.60 -21.29
CA LEU A 144 31.59 -15.94 -22.34
C LEU A 144 31.16 -16.56 -23.67
N VAL A 145 30.51 -15.75 -24.51
CA VAL A 145 30.03 -16.17 -25.82
C VAL A 145 30.90 -15.51 -26.89
N PRO A 146 31.68 -16.27 -27.68
CA PRO A 146 32.48 -15.69 -28.75
C PRO A 146 31.58 -15.09 -29.83
N LEU A 147 31.87 -13.85 -30.23
CA LEU A 147 31.15 -13.15 -31.30
C LEU A 147 31.97 -13.13 -32.59
N THR A 148 33.26 -12.77 -32.48
CA THR A 148 34.22 -12.78 -33.58
C THR A 148 35.60 -13.16 -33.06
N SER A 149 36.61 -13.23 -33.94
CA SER A 149 38.01 -13.49 -33.56
C SER A 149 38.60 -12.48 -32.56
N GLN A 150 38.01 -11.30 -32.42
CA GLN A 150 38.48 -10.24 -31.52
C GLN A 150 37.39 -9.74 -30.56
N ARG A 151 36.25 -10.44 -30.46
CA ARG A 151 35.12 -9.99 -29.64
C ARG A 151 34.46 -11.13 -28.88
N LEU A 152 34.24 -10.91 -27.59
CA LEU A 152 33.48 -11.78 -26.70
C LEU A 152 32.28 -11.02 -26.14
N LEU A 153 31.15 -11.70 -25.98
CA LEU A 153 30.04 -11.24 -25.15
C LEU A 153 30.20 -11.85 -23.75
N LEU A 154 30.43 -11.02 -22.76
CA LEU A 154 30.36 -11.37 -21.35
C LEU A 154 28.91 -11.24 -20.89
N VAL A 155 28.33 -12.33 -20.39
CA VAL A 155 27.02 -12.36 -19.75
C VAL A 155 27.21 -12.62 -18.26
N LEU A 156 26.82 -11.65 -17.44
CA LEU A 156 26.87 -11.73 -15.98
C LEU A 156 25.45 -11.91 -15.46
N THR A 157 25.22 -13.00 -14.73
CA THR A 157 23.94 -13.27 -14.07
C THR A 157 24.14 -13.23 -12.57
N ILE A 158 23.29 -12.48 -11.86
CA ILE A 158 23.23 -12.49 -10.39
C ILE A 158 22.02 -13.29 -9.91
N ARG A 159 22.05 -13.80 -8.67
CA ARG A 159 21.00 -14.67 -8.11
C ARG A 159 19.61 -14.04 -8.06
N SER A 160 19.52 -12.71 -8.06
CA SER A 160 18.23 -12.00 -8.16
C SER A 160 17.63 -12.01 -9.57
N GLY A 161 18.27 -12.65 -10.53
CA GLY A 161 17.82 -12.76 -11.91
C GLY A 161 18.23 -11.60 -12.82
N LEU A 162 18.97 -10.59 -12.32
CA LEU A 162 19.48 -9.55 -13.22
C LEU A 162 20.58 -10.12 -14.11
N VAL A 163 20.52 -9.76 -15.40
CA VAL A 163 21.51 -10.13 -16.41
C VAL A 163 22.14 -8.88 -17.00
N LYS A 164 23.47 -8.81 -17.00
CA LYS A 164 24.24 -7.72 -17.61
C LYS A 164 25.13 -8.28 -18.71
N THR A 165 25.01 -7.71 -19.89
CA THR A 165 25.80 -8.08 -21.06
C THR A 165 26.82 -6.99 -21.37
N VAL A 166 28.07 -7.39 -21.62
CA VAL A 166 29.15 -6.47 -22.01
C VAL A 166 29.89 -7.09 -23.19
N VAL A 167 30.04 -6.34 -24.28
CA VAL A 167 30.91 -6.75 -25.39
C VAL A 167 32.34 -6.34 -25.05
N LEU A 168 33.22 -7.33 -24.94
CA LEU A 168 34.64 -7.17 -24.71
C LEU A 168 35.40 -7.35 -26.02
N ARG A 169 36.43 -6.54 -26.23
CA ARG A 169 37.42 -6.77 -27.28
C ARG A 169 38.56 -7.60 -26.69
N VAL A 170 39.04 -8.59 -27.44
CA VAL A 170 40.17 -9.43 -27.04
C VAL A 170 41.22 -9.30 -28.13
N ASP A 171 42.44 -8.97 -27.71
CA ASP A 171 43.60 -8.77 -28.57
C ASP A 171 44.35 -10.10 -28.78
#